data_AF-A0A0D2K7T9-F1
#
_entry.id   AF-A0A0D2K7T9-F1
#
_cell.length_a   1.000
_cell.length_b   1.000
_cell.length_c   1.000
_cell.angle_alpha   90.00
_cell.angle_beta   90.00
_cell.angle_gamma   90.00
#
_symmetry.space_group_name_H-M   'P 1'
#
loop_
_entity.id
_entity.type
_entity.pdbx_description
1 polymer ?
#
loop_
_entity_poly.entity_id
_entity_poly.type
_entity_poly.pdbx_seq_one_letter_code
_entity_poly.pdbx_strand_id
1 'polypeptide(L)'
;MEDMLAGSNVDLADNDGGEWYSAEEQLAQPLLAIYWSLWECGGGMVADGRLLDLIRRIYCFGMSLLKLDVRQESTRHRDAVDAITTYLGYGSFKEWDEDRKIEWLTEELATKRPLIPADMPMTDEVREVLETFRVAARLGSASLGAYVISMAQKASDVLAVELLQKEARGQVAAETGTRPDASRSLRVVPLFETLDDLDAAGEELITTPPAALPSSWPRDRR
;
A
#
# COMPACT_ATOMS: atom_id res chain seq x y z
N MET A 1 23.95 4.28 15.98
CA MET A 1 22.56 4.36 16.49
C MET A 1 22.05 5.80 16.43
N GLU A 2 22.89 6.80 16.74
CA GLU A 2 22.55 8.22 16.55
C GLU A 2 22.36 8.63 15.08
N ASP A 3 23.17 8.11 14.15
CA ASP A 3 23.02 8.42 12.71
C ASP A 3 21.72 7.89 12.08
N MET A 4 21.14 6.81 12.63
CA MET A 4 19.92 6.19 12.10
C MET A 4 18.65 7.00 12.44
N LEU A 5 18.72 7.86 13.46
CA LEU A 5 17.62 8.73 13.89
C LEU A 5 17.67 10.13 13.26
N ALA A 6 18.75 10.46 12.54
CA ALA A 6 19.00 11.79 11.99
C ALA A 6 18.42 12.01 10.58
N GLY A 7 17.78 11.00 9.97
CA GLY A 7 17.16 11.13 8.64
C GLY A 7 18.16 11.35 7.50
N SER A 8 19.44 11.02 7.70
CA SER A 8 20.40 10.93 6.60
C SER A 8 20.01 9.78 5.67
N ASN A 9 20.15 10.02 4.37
CA ASN A 9 19.88 9.03 3.34
C ASN A 9 20.88 7.88 3.54
N VAL A 10 20.42 6.74 4.08
CA VAL A 10 21.25 5.55 4.21
C VAL A 10 21.43 5.03 2.79
N ASP A 11 22.60 5.27 2.21
CA ASP A 11 23.00 4.65 0.96
C ASP A 11 23.04 3.13 1.19
N LEU A 12 21.96 2.44 0.81
CA LEU A 12 21.82 0.97 0.83
C LEU A 12 22.83 0.27 -0.11
N ALA A 13 23.73 1.02 -0.76
CA ALA A 13 24.73 0.56 -1.69
C ALA A 13 26.08 0.22 -1.03
N ASP A 14 26.29 0.56 0.25
CA ASP A 14 27.44 0.05 1.02
C ASP A 14 27.14 -1.39 1.47
N ASN A 15 27.36 -2.30 0.53
CA ASN A 15 27.36 -3.75 0.73
C ASN A 15 28.60 -4.18 1.52
N ASP A 16 28.70 -3.72 2.78
CA ASP A 16 29.65 -4.23 3.75
C ASP A 16 28.98 -5.37 4.54
N GLY A 17 28.54 -6.43 3.83
CA GLY A 17 28.16 -7.74 4.39
C GLY A 17 27.24 -7.75 5.63
N GLY A 18 26.39 -6.74 5.81
CA GLY A 18 25.56 -6.61 7.01
C GLY A 18 24.45 -7.65 7.04
N GLU A 19 24.46 -8.53 8.04
CA GLU A 19 23.38 -9.48 8.32
C GLU A 19 22.15 -8.75 8.89
N TRP A 20 21.35 -8.11 8.04
CA TRP A 20 20.02 -7.61 8.45
C TRP A 20 18.91 -8.57 8.03
N TYR A 21 17.87 -8.65 8.87
CA TYR A 21 16.64 -9.35 8.55
C TYR A 21 15.72 -8.43 7.75
N SER A 22 15.47 -8.79 6.49
CA SER A 22 14.53 -8.10 5.60
C SER A 22 13.12 -8.69 5.65
N ALA A 23 12.95 -9.86 6.24
CA ALA A 23 11.66 -10.54 6.41
C ALA A 23 11.54 -11.21 7.78
N GLU A 24 10.32 -11.26 8.30
CA GLU A 24 10.00 -11.88 9.60
C GLU A 24 10.43 -13.36 9.64
N GLU A 25 10.28 -14.07 8.53
CA GLU A 25 10.61 -15.48 8.37
C GLU A 25 12.10 -15.75 8.61
N GLN A 26 12.97 -14.81 8.24
CA GLN A 26 14.42 -14.99 8.42
C GLN A 26 14.80 -15.03 9.91
N LEU A 27 14.03 -14.36 10.77
CA LEU A 27 14.21 -14.42 12.22
C LEU A 27 13.38 -15.57 12.84
N ALA A 28 12.17 -15.82 12.35
CA ALA A 28 11.26 -16.82 12.91
C ALA A 28 11.73 -18.27 12.65
N GLN A 29 12.23 -18.57 11.45
CA GLN A 29 12.65 -19.93 11.07
C GLN A 29 13.73 -20.52 11.98
N PRO A 30 14.87 -19.85 12.27
CA PRO A 30 15.87 -20.42 13.16
C PRO A 30 15.35 -20.62 14.58
N LEU A 31 14.48 -19.74 15.08
CA LEU A 31 13.86 -19.90 16.41
C LEU A 31 12.89 -21.08 16.45
N LEU A 32 12.11 -21.30 15.39
CA LEU A 32 11.25 -22.47 15.25
C LEU A 32 12.05 -23.77 15.18
N ALA A 33 13.20 -23.78 14.50
CA ALA A 33 14.08 -24.94 14.46
C ALA A 33 14.59 -25.31 15.87
N ILE A 34 14.99 -24.30 16.66
CA ILE A 34 15.38 -24.51 18.07
C ILE A 34 14.19 -25.02 18.89
N TYR A 35 12.99 -24.45 18.67
CA TYR A 35 11.77 -24.85 19.38
C TYR A 35 11.47 -26.34 19.17
N TRP A 36 11.48 -26.80 17.92
CA TRP A 36 11.21 -28.21 17.60
C TRP A 36 12.32 -29.14 18.10
N SER A 37 13.59 -28.75 17.98
CA SER A 37 14.70 -29.54 18.52
C SER A 37 14.61 -29.74 20.03
N LEU A 38 14.21 -28.70 20.78
CA LEU A 38 13.97 -28.81 22.22
C LEU A 38 12.85 -29.79 22.53
N TRP A 39 11.75 -29.74 21.77
CA TRP A 39 10.66 -30.70 21.92
C TRP A 39 11.11 -32.14 21.68
N GLU A 40 11.87 -32.39 20.61
CA GLU A 40 12.40 -33.70 20.27
C GLU A 40 13.38 -34.24 21.34
N CYS A 41 14.14 -33.36 21.99
CA CYS A 41 15.08 -33.72 23.06
C CYS A 41 14.45 -33.79 24.46
N GLY A 42 13.12 -33.68 24.60
CA GLY A 42 12.42 -33.71 25.90
C GLY A 42 12.48 -32.39 26.70
N GLY A 43 12.97 -31.30 26.10
CA GLY A 43 13.09 -29.96 26.66
C GLY A 43 11.86 -29.06 26.48
N GLY A 44 10.66 -29.62 26.30
CA GLY A 44 9.43 -28.86 25.99
C GLY A 44 9.12 -27.72 26.96
N MET A 45 9.41 -27.88 28.27
CA MET A 45 9.21 -26.81 29.26
C MET A 45 10.07 -25.56 28.98
N VAL A 46 11.27 -25.74 28.42
CA VAL A 46 12.14 -24.62 28.01
C VAL A 46 11.63 -24.02 26.70
N ALA A 47 11.20 -24.86 25.75
CA ALA A 47 10.67 -24.46 24.46
C ALA A 47 9.44 -23.55 24.63
N ASP A 48 8.50 -23.94 25.49
CA ASP A 48 7.24 -23.22 25.76
C ASP A 48 7.40 -21.97 26.64
N GLY A 49 8.62 -21.69 27.11
CA GLY A 49 8.93 -20.50 27.89
C GLY A 49 9.23 -19.28 27.03
N ARG A 50 10.35 -18.62 27.32
CA ARG A 50 10.75 -17.35 26.65
C ARG A 50 10.96 -17.49 25.14
N LEU A 51 11.28 -18.69 24.66
CA LEU A 51 11.44 -18.95 23.24
C LEU A 51 10.10 -18.83 22.50
N LEU A 52 9.06 -19.52 22.99
CA LEU A 52 7.72 -19.42 22.43
C LEU A 52 7.18 -17.99 22.52
N ASP A 53 7.43 -17.27 23.62
CA ASP A 53 7.06 -15.86 23.74
C ASP A 53 7.75 -14.97 22.69
N LEU A 54 9.04 -15.22 22.40
CA LEU A 54 9.75 -14.50 21.35
C LEU A 54 9.17 -14.78 19.97
N ILE A 55 8.88 -16.05 19.65
CA ILE A 55 8.25 -16.45 18.39
C ILE A 55 6.88 -15.77 18.24
N ARG A 56 6.06 -15.78 19.29
CA ARG A 56 4.76 -15.08 19.31
C ARG A 56 4.91 -13.58 19.08
N ARG A 57 5.92 -12.94 19.67
CA ARG A 57 6.19 -11.50 19.47
C ARG A 57 6.55 -11.19 18.02
N ILE A 58 7.37 -12.03 17.37
CA ILE A 58 7.71 -11.86 15.95
C ILE A 58 6.44 -11.91 15.11
N TYR A 59 5.57 -12.92 15.30
CA TYR A 59 4.31 -12.99 14.54
C TYR A 59 3.27 -11.91 14.91
N CYS A 60 3.36 -11.33 16.11
CA CYS A 60 2.44 -10.28 16.55
C CYS A 60 2.86 -8.89 16.05
N PHE A 61 4.15 -8.59 16.13
CA PHE A 61 4.71 -7.25 15.89
C PHE A 61 5.46 -7.14 14.56
N GLY A 62 5.82 -8.26 13.95
CA GLY A 62 6.64 -8.31 12.76
C GLY A 62 8.00 -7.64 12.96
N MET A 63 8.55 -7.11 11.87
CA MET A 63 9.79 -6.32 11.90
C MET A 63 9.55 -4.81 12.09
N SER A 64 8.30 -4.36 12.05
CA SER A 64 7.92 -2.94 12.05
C SER A 64 7.26 -2.48 13.36
N LEU A 65 7.09 -3.38 14.34
CA LEU A 65 6.36 -3.20 15.60
C LEU A 65 4.85 -2.97 15.41
N LEU A 66 4.50 -1.96 14.64
CA LEU A 66 3.14 -1.58 14.28
C LEU A 66 3.11 -1.22 12.80
N LYS A 67 2.00 -1.53 12.13
CA LYS A 67 1.75 -1.05 10.78
C LYS A 67 1.11 0.33 10.84
N LEU A 68 1.59 1.25 10.00
CA LEU A 68 1.04 2.60 9.91
C LEU A 68 -0.03 2.65 8.81
N ASP A 69 -1.22 3.14 9.15
CA ASP A 69 -2.25 3.46 8.16
C ASP A 69 -1.99 4.85 7.57
N VAL A 70 -2.11 4.96 6.25
CA VAL A 70 -2.01 6.23 5.52
C VAL A 70 -3.42 6.78 5.34
N ARG A 71 -3.64 8.07 5.58
CA ARG A 71 -4.95 8.70 5.41
C ARG A 71 -4.83 9.98 4.60
N GLN A 72 -5.70 10.15 3.60
CA GLN A 72 -5.81 11.37 2.81
C GLN A 72 -7.27 11.57 2.37
N GLU A 73 -7.69 12.81 2.09
CA GLU A 73 -9.04 13.10 1.59
C GLU A 73 -9.21 12.81 0.09
N SER A 74 -10.41 12.39 -0.31
CA SER A 74 -10.77 12.01 -1.68
C SER A 74 -10.51 13.10 -2.73
N THR A 75 -10.75 14.37 -2.36
CA THR A 75 -10.50 15.56 -3.20
C THR A 75 -9.06 15.63 -3.67
N ARG A 76 -8.09 15.30 -2.81
CA ARG A 76 -6.66 15.32 -3.16
C ARG A 76 -6.31 14.27 -4.21
N HIS A 77 -6.97 13.11 -4.19
CA HIS A 77 -6.80 12.08 -5.23
C HIS A 77 -7.40 12.55 -6.54
N ARG A 78 -8.59 13.14 -6.51
CA ARG A 78 -9.23 13.72 -7.71
C ARG A 78 -8.38 14.83 -8.30
N ASP A 79 -7.77 15.69 -7.49
CA ASP A 79 -6.85 16.74 -7.94
C ASP A 79 -5.63 16.16 -8.65
N ALA A 80 -5.03 15.10 -8.10
CA ALA A 80 -3.88 14.44 -8.71
C ALA A 80 -4.25 13.77 -10.05
N VAL A 81 -5.36 13.04 -10.11
CA VAL A 81 -5.84 12.39 -11.34
C VAL A 81 -6.21 13.44 -12.39
N ASP A 82 -6.86 14.53 -12.00
CA ASP A 82 -7.25 15.62 -12.89
C ASP A 82 -6.07 16.35 -13.52
N ALA A 83 -5.01 16.56 -12.74
CA ALA A 83 -3.76 17.10 -13.28
C ALA A 83 -3.19 16.15 -14.36
N ILE A 84 -3.20 14.84 -14.09
CA ILE A 84 -2.69 13.82 -15.03
C ILE A 84 -3.52 13.81 -16.31
N THR A 85 -4.85 13.72 -16.21
CA THR A 85 -5.73 13.68 -17.39
C THR A 85 -5.65 14.95 -18.22
N THR A 86 -5.55 16.11 -17.57
CA THR A 86 -5.42 17.41 -18.25
C THR A 86 -4.10 17.50 -19.00
N TYR A 87 -2.99 17.10 -18.37
CA TYR A 87 -1.67 17.11 -19.01
C TYR A 87 -1.59 16.18 -20.21
N LEU A 88 -2.20 14.98 -20.12
CA LEU A 88 -2.22 13.99 -21.20
C LEU A 88 -3.24 14.30 -22.30
N GLY A 89 -4.06 15.34 -22.14
CA GLY A 89 -5.05 15.75 -23.14
C GLY A 89 -6.37 14.97 -23.13
N TYR A 90 -6.66 14.21 -22.07
CA TYR A 90 -7.96 13.55 -21.89
C TYR A 90 -9.07 14.52 -21.42
N GLY A 91 -8.69 15.69 -20.92
CA GLY A 91 -9.57 16.70 -20.32
C GLY A 91 -9.55 16.67 -18.79
N SER A 92 -10.46 17.40 -18.16
CA SER A 92 -10.54 17.50 -16.70
C SER A 92 -11.34 16.31 -16.13
N PHE A 93 -10.67 15.46 -15.37
CA PHE A 93 -11.29 14.35 -14.63
C PHE A 93 -12.38 14.84 -13.68
N LYS A 94 -12.21 16.02 -13.07
CA LYS A 94 -13.20 16.59 -12.14
C LYS A 94 -14.54 16.91 -12.79
N GLU A 95 -14.50 17.32 -14.06
CA GLU A 95 -15.68 17.70 -14.84
C GLU A 95 -16.45 16.49 -15.40
N TRP A 96 -15.89 15.28 -15.30
CA TRP A 96 -16.54 14.06 -15.77
C TRP A 96 -17.65 13.63 -14.82
N ASP A 97 -18.70 13.02 -15.40
CA ASP A 97 -19.67 12.25 -14.63
C ASP A 97 -19.04 10.95 -14.08
N GLU A 98 -19.74 10.31 -13.16
CA GLU A 98 -19.21 9.14 -12.44
C GLU A 98 -18.99 7.93 -13.37
N ASP A 99 -19.89 7.70 -14.32
CA ASP A 99 -19.80 6.60 -15.27
C ASP A 99 -18.51 6.71 -16.12
N ARG A 100 -18.23 7.91 -16.64
CA ARG A 100 -17.00 8.19 -17.40
C ARG A 100 -15.75 8.05 -16.53
N LYS A 101 -15.79 8.46 -15.27
CA LYS A 101 -14.67 8.27 -14.34
C LYS A 101 -14.37 6.79 -14.13
N ILE A 102 -15.40 5.99 -13.86
CA ILE A 102 -15.27 4.55 -13.65
C ILE A 102 -14.74 3.85 -14.91
N GLU A 103 -15.29 4.19 -16.08
CA GLU A 103 -14.86 3.64 -17.37
C GLU A 103 -13.36 3.90 -17.58
N TRP A 104 -12.94 5.16 -17.53
CA TRP A 104 -11.56 5.55 -17.76
C TRP A 104 -10.60 4.94 -16.72
N LEU A 105 -10.95 4.99 -15.43
CA LEU A 105 -10.11 4.40 -14.37
C LEU A 105 -9.94 2.89 -14.56
N THR A 106 -11.00 2.18 -14.95
CA THR A 106 -10.96 0.73 -15.17
C THR A 106 -10.08 0.37 -16.38
N GLU A 107 -10.18 1.14 -17.46
CA GLU A 107 -9.33 0.97 -18.65
C GLU A 107 -7.85 1.22 -18.33
N GLU A 108 -7.54 2.32 -17.63
CA GLU A 108 -6.17 2.62 -17.24
C GLU A 108 -5.63 1.58 -16.25
N LEU A 109 -6.43 1.12 -15.29
CA LEU A 109 -6.06 0.04 -14.37
C LEU A 109 -5.70 -1.27 -15.09
N ALA A 110 -6.40 -1.61 -16.17
CA ALA A 110 -6.12 -2.81 -16.98
C ALA A 110 -4.84 -2.69 -17.83
N THR A 111 -4.41 -1.47 -18.15
CA THR A 111 -3.28 -1.22 -19.06
C THR A 111 -1.91 -1.45 -18.38
N LYS A 112 -0.85 -1.76 -19.12
CA LYS A 112 0.52 -1.95 -18.54
C LYS A 112 1.47 -0.77 -18.76
N ARG A 113 1.07 0.22 -19.56
CA ARG A 113 1.86 1.41 -19.86
C ARG A 113 1.89 2.33 -18.63
N PRO A 114 3.03 2.98 -18.32
CA PRO A 114 3.05 4.06 -17.33
C PRO A 114 2.15 5.21 -17.79
N LEU A 115 1.36 5.74 -16.86
CA LEU A 115 0.44 6.85 -17.10
C LEU A 115 1.09 8.20 -16.78
N ILE A 116 1.85 8.30 -15.69
CA ILE A 116 2.38 9.58 -15.18
C ILE A 116 3.73 9.91 -15.84
N PRO A 117 3.82 10.98 -16.67
CA PRO A 117 5.07 11.40 -17.28
C PRO A 117 6.02 12.02 -16.24
N ALA A 118 7.32 11.77 -16.37
CA ALA A 118 8.32 12.20 -15.39
C ALA A 118 8.51 13.74 -15.33
N ASP A 119 8.21 14.43 -16.43
CA ASP A 119 8.36 15.87 -16.61
C ASP A 119 7.03 16.64 -16.49
N MET A 120 5.96 15.96 -16.06
CA MET A 120 4.66 16.59 -15.84
C MET A 120 4.78 17.71 -14.78
N PRO A 121 4.32 18.95 -15.07
CA PRO A 121 4.28 20.01 -14.09
C PRO A 121 3.22 19.70 -13.01
N MET A 122 3.59 19.90 -11.75
CA MET A 122 2.73 19.57 -10.60
C MET A 122 2.76 20.73 -9.61
N THR A 123 1.60 21.02 -9.01
CA THR A 123 1.54 21.86 -7.80
C THR A 123 2.13 21.09 -6.61
N ASP A 124 2.39 21.80 -5.52
CA ASP A 124 2.94 21.18 -4.32
C ASP A 124 1.98 20.13 -3.72
N GLU A 125 0.67 20.37 -3.82
CA GLU A 125 -0.37 19.45 -3.35
C GLU A 125 -0.42 18.16 -4.17
N VAL A 126 -0.37 18.26 -5.50
CA VAL A 126 -0.33 17.09 -6.39
C VAL A 126 0.97 16.30 -6.19
N ARG A 127 2.09 17.02 -6.07
CA ARG A 127 3.40 16.41 -5.82
C ARG A 127 3.40 15.63 -4.51
N GLU A 128 2.87 16.21 -3.43
CA GLU A 128 2.78 15.54 -2.13
C GLU A 128 2.02 14.22 -2.24
N VAL A 129 0.86 14.20 -2.89
CA VAL A 129 0.05 12.98 -3.05
C VAL A 129 0.85 11.90 -3.81
N LEU A 130 1.48 12.26 -4.92
CA LEU A 130 2.24 11.32 -5.74
C LEU A 130 3.48 10.78 -5.02
N GLU A 131 4.21 11.64 -4.31
CA GLU A 131 5.36 11.22 -3.51
C GLU A 131 4.95 10.35 -2.32
N THR A 132 3.82 10.64 -1.67
CA THR A 132 3.26 9.77 -0.63
C THR A 132 2.98 8.36 -1.16
N PHE A 133 2.42 8.22 -2.37
CA PHE A 133 2.26 6.91 -3.00
C PHE A 133 3.58 6.24 -3.38
N ARG A 134 4.59 7.01 -3.82
CA ARG A 134 5.94 6.48 -4.11
C ARG A 134 6.62 5.95 -2.84
N VAL A 135 6.53 6.67 -1.72
CA VAL A 135 7.00 6.20 -0.41
C VAL A 135 6.24 4.95 0.02
N ALA A 136 4.91 4.94 -0.14
CA ALA A 136 4.09 3.77 0.20
C ALA A 136 4.50 2.53 -0.62
N ALA A 137 4.75 2.67 -1.92
CA ALA A 137 5.23 1.58 -2.77
C ALA A 137 6.64 1.09 -2.36
N ARG A 138 7.52 1.98 -1.92
CA ARG A 138 8.87 1.64 -1.41
C ARG A 138 8.86 0.93 -0.06
N LEU A 139 7.92 1.24 0.83
CA LEU A 139 7.79 0.57 2.13
C LEU A 139 6.98 -0.73 2.03
N GLY A 140 5.86 -0.69 1.30
CA GLY A 140 4.97 -1.82 1.11
C GLY A 140 4.16 -2.22 2.35
N SER A 141 3.40 -3.30 2.20
CA SER A 141 2.42 -3.79 3.19
C SER A 141 3.02 -4.46 4.43
N ALA A 142 4.34 -4.64 4.47
CA ALA A 142 5.06 -5.08 5.67
C ALA A 142 5.08 -3.98 6.73
N SER A 143 5.35 -2.73 6.32
CA SER A 143 5.44 -1.57 7.21
C SER A 143 4.14 -0.76 7.29
N LEU A 144 3.31 -0.82 6.25
CA LEU A 144 2.10 -0.02 6.13
C LEU A 144 0.85 -0.92 6.15
N GLY A 145 -0.23 -0.39 6.73
CA GLY A 145 -1.51 -1.07 6.86
C GLY A 145 -2.46 -0.73 5.72
N ALA A 146 -3.54 -0.05 6.05
CA ALA A 146 -4.54 0.43 5.10
C ALA A 146 -4.19 1.82 4.54
N TYR A 147 -4.71 2.10 3.35
CA TYR A 147 -4.84 3.45 2.81
C TYR A 147 -6.29 3.89 3.00
N VAL A 148 -6.53 4.80 3.94
CA VAL A 148 -7.86 5.32 4.28
C VAL A 148 -8.17 6.55 3.44
N ILE A 149 -9.29 6.52 2.73
CA ILE A 149 -9.81 7.65 1.96
C ILE A 149 -10.84 8.39 2.83
N SER A 150 -10.49 9.57 3.29
CA SER A 150 -11.41 10.46 4.03
C SER A 150 -12.40 11.10 3.06
N MET A 151 -13.62 11.38 3.51
CA MET A 151 -14.67 11.98 2.68
C MET A 151 -14.88 11.18 1.37
N ALA A 152 -14.85 9.85 1.45
CA ALA A 152 -15.13 9.00 0.30
C ALA A 152 -16.64 9.05 -0.01
N GLN A 153 -16.99 9.19 -1.28
CA GLN A 153 -18.39 9.35 -1.71
C GLN A 153 -18.77 8.42 -2.86
N LYS A 154 -17.82 8.09 -3.73
CA LYS A 154 -18.09 7.38 -4.99
C LYS A 154 -17.10 6.24 -5.24
N ALA A 155 -17.51 5.25 -6.03
CA ALA A 155 -16.63 4.16 -6.47
C ALA A 155 -15.35 4.67 -7.16
N SER A 156 -15.42 5.79 -7.91
CA SER A 156 -14.25 6.42 -8.52
C SER A 156 -13.19 6.88 -7.51
N ASP A 157 -13.56 7.19 -6.26
CA ASP A 157 -12.59 7.58 -5.23
C ASP A 157 -11.67 6.40 -4.88
N VAL A 158 -12.22 5.19 -4.78
CA VAL A 158 -11.46 3.96 -4.53
C VAL A 158 -10.58 3.62 -5.72
N LEU A 159 -11.16 3.66 -6.93
CA LEU A 159 -10.45 3.34 -8.17
C LEU A 159 -9.30 4.34 -8.47
N ALA A 160 -9.47 5.62 -8.12
CA ALA A 160 -8.42 6.62 -8.25
C ALA A 160 -7.21 6.28 -7.37
N VAL A 161 -7.44 5.88 -6.12
CA VAL A 161 -6.34 5.44 -5.23
C VAL A 161 -5.67 4.17 -5.75
N GLU A 162 -6.44 3.19 -6.24
CA GLU A 162 -5.86 1.98 -6.86
C GLU A 162 -4.97 2.32 -8.07
N LEU A 163 -5.40 3.28 -8.91
CA LEU A 163 -4.61 3.75 -10.05
C LEU A 163 -3.32 4.41 -9.58
N LEU A 164 -3.37 5.31 -8.59
CA LEU A 164 -2.19 5.99 -8.07
C LEU A 164 -1.20 5.01 -7.40
N GLN A 165 -1.70 4.00 -6.66
CA GLN A 165 -0.87 2.92 -6.13
C GLN A 165 -0.19 2.10 -7.24
N LYS A 166 -0.92 1.80 -8.31
CA LYS A 166 -0.36 1.09 -9.47
C LYS A 166 0.76 1.89 -10.14
N GLU A 167 0.53 3.17 -10.41
CA GLU A 167 1.53 4.03 -11.05
C GLU A 167 2.78 4.18 -10.18
N ALA A 168 2.63 4.40 -8.87
CA ALA A 168 3.76 4.48 -7.95
C ALA A 168 4.59 3.18 -7.90
N ARG A 169 3.94 2.01 -7.89
CA ARG A 169 4.66 0.72 -7.98
C ARG A 169 5.42 0.59 -9.30
N GLY A 170 4.83 1.04 -10.40
CA GLY A 170 5.49 1.07 -11.71
C GLY A 170 6.75 1.92 -11.71
N GLN A 171 6.67 3.12 -11.13
CA GLN A 171 7.81 4.04 -11.02
C GLN A 171 8.92 3.47 -10.12
N VAL A 172 8.57 2.95 -8.94
CA VAL A 172 9.55 2.34 -8.02
C VAL A 172 10.22 1.12 -8.64
N ALA A 173 9.47 0.31 -9.38
CA ALA A 173 10.01 -0.84 -10.11
C ALA A 173 11.02 -0.40 -11.18
N ALA A 174 10.70 0.63 -11.96
CA ALA A 174 11.61 1.20 -12.95
C ALA A 174 12.91 1.74 -12.33
N GLU A 175 12.79 2.46 -11.20
CA GLU A 175 13.94 3.05 -10.48
C GLU A 175 14.85 2.00 -9.84
N THR A 176 14.29 0.88 -9.38
CA THR A 176 15.02 -0.20 -8.71
C THR A 176 15.45 -1.31 -9.67
N GLY A 177 15.07 -1.25 -10.94
CA GLY A 177 15.31 -2.32 -11.91
C GLY A 177 14.57 -3.63 -11.59
N THR A 178 13.46 -3.54 -10.84
CA THR A 178 12.64 -4.69 -10.44
C THR A 178 11.35 -4.76 -11.25
N ARG A 179 10.53 -5.81 -11.01
CA ARG A 179 9.18 -5.88 -11.58
C ARG A 179 8.18 -5.25 -10.61
N PRO A 180 7.13 -4.57 -11.10
CA PRO A 180 6.05 -4.10 -10.23
C PRO A 180 5.43 -5.26 -9.45
N ASP A 181 5.50 -5.18 -8.12
CA ASP A 181 4.98 -6.21 -7.23
C ASP A 181 3.64 -5.79 -6.65
N ALA A 182 2.61 -6.55 -7.02
CA ALA A 182 1.25 -6.20 -6.63
C ALA A 182 0.98 -6.35 -5.12
N SER A 183 1.73 -7.21 -4.43
CA SER A 183 1.60 -7.46 -2.99
C SER A 183 1.98 -6.26 -2.12
N ARG A 184 2.67 -5.27 -2.71
CA ARG A 184 3.09 -4.04 -2.06
C ARG A 184 2.00 -2.96 -1.99
N SER A 185 0.86 -3.16 -2.65
CA SER A 185 -0.29 -2.27 -2.49
C SER A 185 -0.87 -2.36 -1.09
N LEU A 186 -1.28 -1.21 -0.58
CA LEU A 186 -2.07 -1.09 0.63
C LEU A 186 -3.53 -1.41 0.32
N ARG A 187 -4.23 -1.96 1.31
CA ARG A 187 -5.69 -2.14 1.20
C ARG A 187 -6.35 -0.77 1.26
N VAL A 188 -7.10 -0.43 0.22
CA VAL A 188 -7.86 0.82 0.16
C VAL A 188 -9.12 0.70 1.02
N VAL A 189 -9.36 1.68 1.89
CA VAL A 189 -10.50 1.69 2.82
C VAL A 189 -11.25 3.03 2.64
N PRO A 190 -12.44 3.03 2.01
CA PRO A 190 -13.26 4.22 1.97
C PRO A 190 -13.84 4.51 3.36
N LEU A 191 -13.70 5.75 3.82
CA LEU A 191 -14.34 6.25 5.03
C LEU A 191 -15.50 7.16 4.63
N PHE A 192 -16.72 6.63 4.80
CA PHE A 192 -17.97 7.37 4.62
C PHE A 192 -18.26 8.16 5.89
N GLU A 193 -18.19 9.49 5.81
CA GLU A 193 -18.24 10.36 6.98
C GLU A 193 -19.58 11.08 7.15
N THR A 194 -20.33 11.29 6.07
CA THR A 194 -21.66 11.92 6.14
C THR A 194 -22.78 10.89 6.18
N LEU A 195 -23.96 11.31 6.64
CA LEU A 195 -25.16 10.44 6.67
C LEU A 195 -25.55 10.00 5.25
N ASP A 196 -25.51 10.94 4.30
CA ASP A 196 -25.82 10.65 2.89
C ASP A 196 -24.82 9.63 2.30
N ASP A 197 -23.54 9.76 2.65
CA ASP A 197 -22.51 8.80 2.22
C ASP A 197 -22.74 7.40 2.83
N LEU A 198 -23.18 7.32 4.09
CA LEU A 198 -23.50 6.05 4.75
C LEU A 198 -24.71 5.35 4.14
N ASP A 199 -25.75 6.12 3.78
CA ASP A 199 -26.94 5.59 3.11
C ASP A 199 -26.61 5.07 1.70
N ALA A 200 -25.71 5.75 0.98
CA ALA A 200 -25.25 5.35 -0.35
C ALA A 200 -24.17 4.25 -0.35
N ALA A 201 -23.48 4.02 0.78
CA ALA A 201 -22.31 3.13 0.87
C ALA A 201 -22.57 1.71 0.33
N GLY A 202 -23.76 1.17 0.58
CA GLY A 202 -24.14 -0.15 0.09
C GLY A 202 -24.16 -0.25 -1.43
N GLU A 203 -24.66 0.78 -2.12
CA GLU A 203 -24.72 0.83 -3.58
C GLU A 203 -23.32 1.06 -4.18
N GLU A 204 -22.55 2.01 -3.64
CA GLU A 204 -21.20 2.37 -4.11
C GLU A 204 -20.18 1.23 -3.92
N LEU A 205 -20.30 0.44 -2.85
CA LEU A 205 -19.45 -0.73 -2.65
C LEU A 205 -19.75 -1.86 -3.65
N ILE A 206 -21.00 -1.95 -4.12
CA ILE A 206 -21.42 -2.99 -5.09
C ILE A 206 -21.02 -2.60 -6.51
N THR A 207 -21.04 -1.31 -6.86
CA THR A 207 -20.67 -0.81 -8.19
C THR A 207 -19.17 -0.84 -8.44
N THR A 208 -18.34 -0.94 -7.39
CA THR A 208 -16.89 -1.09 -7.53
C THR A 208 -16.59 -2.44 -8.23
N PRO A 209 -16.07 -2.43 -9.47
CA PRO A 209 -15.97 -3.66 -10.26
C PRO A 209 -15.02 -4.66 -9.58
N PRO A 210 -15.45 -5.93 -9.34
CA PRO A 210 -14.67 -6.91 -8.58
C PRO A 210 -13.37 -7.36 -9.27
N ALA A 211 -13.15 -6.98 -10.54
CA ALA A 211 -11.92 -7.21 -11.27
C ALA A 211 -10.83 -6.16 -10.95
N ALA A 212 -11.20 -4.99 -10.42
CA ALA A 212 -10.27 -3.93 -10.02
C ALA A 212 -9.75 -4.11 -8.58
N LEU A 213 -10.42 -4.92 -7.76
CA LEU A 213 -10.05 -5.15 -6.37
C LEU A 213 -8.99 -6.25 -6.23
N PRO A 214 -7.92 -6.05 -5.43
CA PRO A 214 -6.90 -7.05 -5.17
C PRO A 214 -7.48 -8.38 -4.67
N SER A 215 -6.80 -9.51 -4.95
CA SER A 215 -7.21 -10.84 -4.46
C SER A 215 -7.24 -10.96 -2.93
N SER A 216 -6.64 -10.01 -2.21
CA SER A 216 -6.65 -9.88 -0.75
C SER A 216 -7.93 -9.23 -0.18
N TRP A 217 -8.86 -8.78 -1.02
CA TRP A 217 -10.14 -8.24 -0.56
C TRP A 217 -11.03 -9.36 0.03
N PRO A 218 -11.63 -9.19 1.23
CA PRO A 218 -12.55 -10.18 1.78
C PRO A 218 -13.79 -10.29 0.87
N ARG A 219 -13.86 -11.36 0.07
CA ARG A 219 -15.00 -11.59 -0.85
C ARG A 219 -16.21 -12.23 -0.17
N ASP A 220 -16.07 -12.72 1.06
CA ASP A 220 -17.19 -13.20 1.86
C ASP A 220 -16.78 -13.33 3.34
N ARG A 221 -17.46 -12.59 4.21
CA ARG A 221 -17.64 -12.93 5.63
C ARG A 221 -19.08 -12.59 6.00
N ARG A 222 -20.00 -13.42 5.54
CA ARG A 222 -21.23 -13.66 6.30
C ARG A 222 -20.94 -14.58 7.47
#